data_AF-A0A817C447-F1
#
_entry.id   AF-A0A817C447-F1
#
_cell.length_a   1.000
_cell.length_b   1.000
_cell.length_c   1.000
_cell.angle_alpha   90.00
_cell.angle_beta   90.00
_cell.angle_gamma   90.00
#
_symmetry.space_group_name_H-M   'P 1'
#
loop_
_entity.id
_entity.type
_entity.pdbx_description
1 polymer ?
#
loop_
_entity_poly.entity_id
_entity_poly.type
_entity_poly.pdbx_seq_one_letter_code
_entity_poly.pdbx_strand_id
1 'polypeptide(L)'
;MPQSSISNKLNSNDNQLYSKIIEYPYLILLNLGFVHHDYNDQFLNDKKAHLPRLTKSTVNYYKLITVTKNFTSDGIRVNCMKVKQLNINPKIRIFSEDFYVYFLSL
;
A
#
# COMPACT_ATOMS: atom_id res chain seq x y z
N MET A 1 24.05 26.65 31.70
CA MET A 1 22.81 26.90 30.93
C MET A 1 22.09 25.58 30.75
N PRO A 2 20.84 25.44 31.20
CA PRO A 2 20.14 24.16 31.14
C PRO A 2 19.55 23.91 29.75
N GLN A 3 19.75 22.71 29.22
CA GLN A 3 19.02 22.21 28.06
C GLN A 3 17.63 21.73 28.50
N SER A 4 16.58 22.33 27.95
CA SER A 4 15.21 21.84 28.17
C SER A 4 14.93 20.68 27.21
N SER A 5 15.08 19.46 27.71
CA SER A 5 14.57 18.26 27.06
C SER A 5 13.05 18.21 27.28
N ILE A 6 12.27 18.65 26.28
CA ILE A 6 10.82 18.43 26.30
C ILE A 6 10.59 16.99 25.83
N SER A 7 10.56 16.06 26.79
CA SER A 7 10.07 14.71 26.59
C SER A 7 8.55 14.74 26.45
N ASN A 8 8.04 14.85 25.22
CA ASN A 8 6.65 14.55 24.94
C ASN A 8 6.44 13.02 24.99
N LYS A 9 6.29 12.50 26.21
CA LYS A 9 5.56 11.25 26.45
C LYS A 9 4.09 11.51 26.07
N LEU A 10 3.77 11.37 24.79
CA LEU A 10 2.39 11.19 24.36
C LEU A 10 2.00 9.77 24.76
N ASN A 11 1.21 9.71 25.84
CA ASN A 11 0.51 8.53 26.29
C ASN A 11 -0.16 7.85 25.10
N SER A 12 0.34 6.67 24.74
CA SER A 12 -0.26 5.75 23.79
C SER A 12 -1.55 5.17 24.38
N ASN A 13 -2.60 5.99 24.39
CA ASN A 13 -3.97 5.60 24.69
C ASN A 13 -4.90 5.77 23.47
N ASP A 14 -4.34 5.76 22.25
CA ASP A 14 -5.10 5.85 20.99
C ASP A 14 -5.60 4.48 20.50
N ASN A 15 -5.90 3.55 21.43
CA ASN A 15 -6.47 2.24 21.10
C ASN A 15 -7.98 2.28 20.77
N GLN A 16 -8.53 3.43 20.38
CA GLN A 16 -9.98 3.54 20.18
C GLN A 16 -10.45 4.61 19.20
N LEU A 17 -9.62 5.05 18.25
CA LEU A 17 -10.16 5.69 17.05
C LEU A 17 -10.64 4.60 16.10
N TYR A 18 -11.92 4.26 16.22
CA TYR A 18 -12.73 3.57 15.21
C TYR A 18 -12.16 3.78 13.81
N SER A 19 -11.48 2.77 13.24
CA SER A 19 -11.05 2.82 11.84
C SER A 19 -12.30 2.62 10.99
N LYS A 20 -13.11 3.67 10.87
CA LYS A 20 -14.32 3.67 10.04
C LYS A 20 -13.86 3.32 8.63
N ILE A 21 -14.33 2.17 8.14
CA ILE A 21 -14.07 1.74 6.76
C ILE A 21 -14.60 2.84 5.85
N ILE A 22 -13.72 3.39 5.02
CA ILE A 22 -14.12 4.44 4.06
C ILE A 22 -14.68 3.75 2.82
N GLU A 23 -15.92 4.05 2.47
CA GLU A 23 -16.55 3.52 1.27
C GLU A 23 -16.38 4.46 0.08
N TYR A 24 -16.00 3.88 -1.06
CA TYR A 24 -15.92 4.59 -2.33
C TYR A 24 -16.89 3.94 -3.34
N PRO A 25 -18.20 4.26 -3.25
CA PRO A 25 -19.24 3.50 -3.95
C PRO A 25 -19.19 3.66 -5.47
N TYR A 26 -18.56 4.72 -5.97
CA TYR A 26 -18.47 5.04 -7.40
C TYR A 26 -17.05 4.94 -7.97
N LEU A 27 -16.06 4.48 -7.18
CA LEU A 27 -14.69 4.37 -7.66
C LEU A 27 -14.54 3.14 -8.58
N ILE A 28 -14.35 3.39 -9.88
CA ILE A 28 -14.25 2.35 -10.91
C ILE A 28 -12.79 2.05 -11.28
N LEU A 29 -11.91 3.05 -11.16
CA LEU A 29 -10.50 2.97 -11.49
C LEU A 29 -9.65 3.51 -10.33
N LEU A 30 -8.60 2.77 -9.97
CA LEU A 30 -7.64 3.15 -8.94
C LEU A 30 -6.21 2.99 -9.47
N ASN A 31 -5.35 3.99 -9.23
CA ASN A 31 -3.93 3.93 -9.60
C ASN A 31 -3.04 4.06 -8.37
N LEU A 32 -2.44 2.94 -7.98
CA LEU A 32 -1.51 2.79 -6.86
C LEU A 32 -0.04 2.64 -7.32
N GLY A 33 0.25 2.84 -8.61
CA GLY A 33 1.59 2.60 -9.17
C GLY A 33 2.70 3.42 -8.51
N PHE A 34 2.39 4.63 -8.05
CA PHE A 34 3.37 5.58 -7.51
C PHE A 34 3.09 6.03 -6.07
N VAL A 35 2.06 5.49 -5.42
CA VAL A 35 1.66 5.92 -4.07
C VAL A 35 2.52 5.25 -2.99
N HIS A 36 2.54 5.82 -1.78
CA HIS A 36 3.20 5.21 -0.62
C HIS A 36 2.65 3.81 -0.32
N HIS A 37 3.45 2.95 0.31
CA HIS A 37 3.06 1.56 0.58
C HIS A 37 1.83 1.48 1.52
N ASP A 38 1.68 2.42 2.45
CA ASP A 38 0.51 2.50 3.34
C ASP A 38 -0.80 2.64 2.58
N TYR A 39 -0.81 3.38 1.46
CA TYR A 39 -2.02 3.50 0.63
C TYR A 39 -2.34 2.20 -0.09
N ASN A 40 -1.32 1.42 -0.47
CA ASN A 40 -1.55 0.11 -1.06
C ASN A 40 -2.22 -0.81 -0.04
N ASP A 41 -1.74 -0.83 1.20
CA ASP A 41 -2.40 -1.58 2.27
C ASP A 41 -3.82 -1.05 2.53
N GLN A 42 -4.02 0.27 2.62
CA GLN A 42 -5.34 0.85 2.86
C GLN A 42 -6.39 0.49 1.79
N PHE A 43 -6.03 0.52 0.50
CA PHE A 43 -6.99 0.28 -0.57
C PHE A 43 -7.16 -1.19 -0.92
N LEU A 44 -6.12 -2.01 -0.75
CA LEU A 44 -6.18 -3.44 -1.04
C LEU A 44 -6.74 -4.25 0.14
N ASN A 45 -6.63 -3.75 1.36
CA ASN A 45 -7.20 -4.34 2.57
C ASN A 45 -8.62 -3.82 2.81
N ASP A 46 -9.59 -4.73 2.92
CA ASP A 46 -11.01 -4.37 3.05
C ASP A 46 -11.36 -3.77 4.42
N LYS A 47 -10.48 -3.91 5.41
CA LYS A 47 -10.64 -3.35 6.76
C LYS A 47 -10.46 -1.83 6.81
N LYS A 48 -9.99 -1.21 5.74
CA LYS A 48 -9.69 0.23 5.67
C LYS A 48 -10.49 0.93 4.58
N ALA A 49 -10.67 0.29 3.42
CA ALA A 49 -11.47 0.82 2.33
C ALA A 49 -12.43 -0.21 1.73
N HIS A 50 -13.66 0.22 1.44
CA HIS A 50 -14.63 -0.59 0.69
C HIS A 50 -14.80 -0.03 -0.73
N LEU A 51 -14.46 -0.85 -1.74
CA LEU A 51 -14.41 -0.45 -3.14
C LEU A 51 -15.37 -1.31 -4.00
N PRO A 52 -16.70 -1.20 -3.83
CA PRO A 52 -17.66 -2.17 -4.37
C PRO A 52 -17.73 -2.20 -5.90
N ARG A 53 -17.39 -1.09 -6.57
CA ARG A 53 -17.44 -0.95 -8.04
C ARG A 53 -16.08 -0.87 -8.71
N LEU A 54 -15.00 -1.17 -7.99
CA LEU A 54 -13.67 -1.12 -8.55
C LEU A 54 -13.52 -2.19 -9.64
N THR A 55 -13.20 -1.78 -10.85
CA THR A 55 -13.01 -2.70 -11.98
C THR A 55 -11.56 -2.75 -12.46
N LYS A 56 -10.83 -1.64 -12.34
CA LYS A 56 -9.44 -1.55 -12.80
C LYS A 56 -8.55 -0.99 -11.70
N SER A 57 -7.45 -1.69 -11.43
CA SER A 57 -6.41 -1.20 -10.52
C SER A 57 -5.04 -1.28 -11.19
N THR A 58 -4.22 -0.24 -11.01
CA THR A 58 -2.82 -0.27 -11.38
C THR A 58 -1.97 -0.28 -10.12
N VAL A 59 -1.04 -1.21 -9.99
CA VAL A 59 -0.20 -1.34 -8.78
C VAL A 59 1.23 -1.69 -9.15
N ASN A 60 2.19 -1.28 -8.32
CA ASN A 60 3.56 -1.75 -8.47
C ASN A 60 3.68 -3.20 -7.96
N TYR A 61 4.38 -4.05 -8.72
CA TYR A 61 4.51 -5.48 -8.42
C TYR A 61 5.09 -5.75 -7.01
N TYR A 62 6.19 -5.09 -6.68
CA TYR A 62 6.88 -5.30 -5.41
C TYR A 62 6.01 -4.84 -4.23
N LYS A 63 5.33 -3.70 -4.36
CA LYS A 63 4.38 -3.23 -3.34
C LYS A 63 3.22 -4.20 -3.15
N LEU A 64 2.71 -4.79 -4.24
CA LEU A 64 1.66 -5.80 -4.17
C LEU A 64 2.13 -7.07 -3.45
N ILE A 65 3.34 -7.57 -3.75
CA ILE A 65 3.93 -8.71 -3.02
C ILE A 65 4.08 -8.38 -1.54
N THR A 66 4.61 -7.20 -1.20
CA THR A 66 4.81 -6.79 0.19
C THR A 66 3.49 -6.75 0.96
N VAL A 67 2.48 -6.08 0.42
CA VAL A 67 1.18 -5.95 1.07
C VAL A 67 0.52 -7.32 1.22
N THR A 68 0.55 -8.15 0.18
CA THR A 68 -0.05 -9.49 0.20
C THR A 68 0.75 -10.54 0.97
N LYS A 69 1.92 -10.18 1.53
CA LYS A 69 2.87 -11.13 2.12
C LYS A 69 3.15 -12.29 1.16
N ASN A 70 3.54 -11.97 -0.06
CA ASN A 70 3.70 -12.94 -1.14
C ASN A 70 2.43 -13.76 -1.40
N PHE A 71 1.28 -13.09 -1.46
CA PHE A 71 -0.04 -13.70 -1.70
C PHE A 71 -0.50 -14.72 -0.65
N THR A 72 0.08 -14.69 0.55
CA THR A 72 -0.31 -15.56 1.67
C THR A 72 -1.28 -14.89 2.65
N SER A 73 -1.52 -13.58 2.52
CA SER A 73 -2.39 -12.84 3.44
C SER A 73 -3.87 -12.92 3.05
N ASP A 74 -4.69 -13.52 3.93
CA ASP A 74 -6.14 -13.65 3.74
C ASP A 74 -6.91 -12.33 3.76
N GLY A 75 -6.38 -11.29 4.42
CA GLY A 75 -7.08 -10.01 4.61
C GLY A 75 -7.19 -9.15 3.34
N ILE A 76 -6.43 -9.47 2.30
CA ILE A 76 -6.35 -8.66 1.06
C ILE A 76 -7.22 -9.27 -0.06
N ARG A 77 -7.97 -10.33 0.27
CA ARG A 77 -8.74 -11.11 -0.69
C ARG A 77 -9.91 -10.34 -1.30
N VAL A 78 -10.64 -9.52 -0.55
CA VAL A 78 -11.96 -9.03 -1.03
C VAL A 78 -11.84 -7.94 -2.08
N ASN A 79 -11.03 -6.89 -1.86
CA ASN A 79 -10.87 -5.83 -2.86
C ASN A 79 -10.04 -6.32 -4.06
N CYS A 80 -9.01 -7.14 -3.84
CA CYS A 80 -8.25 -7.73 -4.94
C CYS A 80 -9.09 -8.69 -5.81
N MET A 81 -9.99 -9.48 -5.23
CA MET A 81 -10.89 -10.35 -6.02
C MET A 81 -11.91 -9.59 -6.85
N LYS A 82 -12.26 -8.35 -6.47
CA LYS A 82 -13.23 -7.53 -7.22
C LYS A 82 -12.60 -6.84 -8.44
N VAL A 83 -11.29 -6.68 -8.46
CA VAL A 83 -10.56 -6.08 -9.58
C VAL A 83 -10.64 -6.99 -10.80
N LYS A 84 -11.26 -6.50 -11.88
CA LYS A 84 -11.37 -7.23 -13.16
C LYS A 84 -10.12 -7.10 -14.02
N GLN A 85 -9.34 -6.04 -13.84
CA GLN A 85 -8.10 -5.79 -14.56
C GLN A 85 -7.04 -5.23 -13.61
N LEU A 86 -5.94 -5.96 -13.48
CA LEU A 86 -4.78 -5.56 -12.69
C LEU A 86 -3.60 -5.23 -13.63
N ASN A 87 -3.22 -3.96 -13.67
CA ASN A 87 -2.02 -3.54 -14.39
C ASN A 87 -0.86 -3.50 -13.41
N ILE A 88 0.07 -4.44 -13.59
CA ILE A 88 1.28 -4.52 -12.79
C ILE A 88 2.35 -3.69 -13.49
N ASN A 89 2.86 -2.66 -12.82
CA ASN A 89 3.98 -1.88 -13.34
C ASN A 89 5.30 -2.36 -12.70
N PRO A 90 6.14 -3.11 -13.43
CA PRO A 90 7.44 -3.57 -12.96
C PRO A 90 8.49 -2.46 -13.14
N LYS A 91 8.17 -1.20 -12.82
CA LYS A 91 9.19 -0.13 -12.82
C LYS A 91 10.19 -0.44 -11.70
N ILE A 92 11.21 -1.21 -12.03
CA ILE A 92 12.43 -1.38 -11.26
C ILE A 92 13.12 -0.02 -11.33
N ARG A 93 13.09 0.76 -10.24
CA ARG A 93 14.04 1.85 -10.07
C ARG A 93 15.30 1.20 -9.54
N ILE A 94 16.25 0.96 -10.43
CA ILE A 94 17.59 0.56 -10.05
C ILE A 94 18.33 1.85 -9.74
N PHE A 95 18.73 2.05 -8.50
CA PHE A 95 19.59 3.15 -8.12
C PHE A 95 20.97 2.91 -8.76
N SER A 96 21.74 3.97 -9.04
CA SER A 96 23.05 3.84 -9.70
C SER A 96 23.98 2.85 -8.98
N GLU A 97 23.83 2.74 -7.66
CA GLU A 97 24.58 1.83 -6.80
C GLU A 97 24.28 0.35 -7.07
N ASP A 98 23.06 0.03 -7.50
CA ASP A 98 22.59 -1.35 -7.74
C ASP A 98 22.60 -1.73 -9.23
N PHE A 99 23.02 -0.83 -10.12
CA PHE A 99 22.95 -1.01 -11.57
C PHE A 99 23.71 -2.25 -12.05
N TYR A 100 24.91 -2.46 -11.51
CA TYR A 100 25.80 -3.57 -11.88
C TYR A 100 25.34 -4.94 -11.35
N VAL A 101 24.43 -4.97 -10.37
CA VAL A 101 23.85 -6.22 -9.85
C VAL A 101 22.86 -6.82 -10.86
N TYR A 102 22.14 -5.96 -11.58
CA TYR A 102 21.09 -6.37 -12.52
C TYR A 102 21.54 -6.35 -13.98
N PHE A 103 22.57 -5.56 -14.32
CA PHE A 103 23.16 -5.48 -15.65
C PHE A 103 24.65 -5.83 -15.61
N LEU A 104 24.95 -7.10 -15.32
CA LEU A 104 26.32 -7.63 -15.16
C LEU A 104 27.21 -7.52 -16.42
N SER A 105 26.69 -7.03 -17.55
CA SER A 105 27.39 -7.03 -18.85
C SER A 105 27.34 -5.70 -19.61
N LEU A 106 27.17 -4.58 -18.89
CA LEU A 106 27.24 -3.22 -19.43
C LEU A 106 28.52 -2.52 -18.98
#